data_AF-A0ABD1M038-F1
#
_entry.id   AF-A0ABD1M038-F1
#
_cell.length_a   1.000
_cell.length_b   1.000
_cell.length_c   1.000
_cell.angle_alpha   90.00
_cell.angle_beta   90.00
_cell.angle_gamma   90.00
#
_symmetry.space_group_name_H-M   'P 1'
#
loop_
_entity.id
_entity.type
_entity.pdbx_description
1 polymer ?
#
loop_
_entity_poly.entity_id
_entity_poly.type
_entity_poly.pdbx_seq_one_letter_code
_entity_poly.pdbx_strand_id
1 'polypeptide(L)'
;MYSLGVVFFELWHPFGTAMERHVVLSDLKLKGEVPPTWAAEFPEQKSLLQRLMSPAPSDRPSATDLLQNAFPPRMESELLDGKYPANNAEIRGYKHI
;
A
#
# COMPACT_ATOMS: atom_id res chain seq x y z
N MET A 1 -7.40 -10.87 -2.63
CA MET A 1 -6.78 -10.29 -1.42
C MET A 1 -5.49 -10.99 -1.03
N TYR A 2 -5.47 -12.31 -0.85
CA TYR A 2 -4.23 -13.03 -0.52
C TYR A 2 -3.10 -12.77 -1.53
N SER A 3 -3.37 -12.91 -2.83
CA SER A 3 -2.38 -12.61 -3.88
C SER A 3 -1.92 -11.16 -3.87
N LEU A 4 -2.79 -10.22 -3.49
CA LEU A 4 -2.43 -8.82 -3.31
C LEU A 4 -1.46 -8.65 -2.14
N GLY A 5 -1.62 -9.39 -1.04
CA GLY A 5 -0.66 -9.40 0.07
C GLY A 5 0.74 -9.84 -0.38
N VAL A 6 0.84 -10.88 -1.22
CA VAL A 6 2.13 -11.33 -1.77
C VAL A 6 2.77 -10.23 -2.62
N VAL A 7 2.04 -9.67 -3.58
CA VAL A 7 2.56 -8.58 -4.43
C VAL A 7 2.93 -7.36 -3.60
N PHE A 8 2.11 -7.00 -2.63
CA PHE A 8 2.37 -5.89 -1.71
C PHE A 8 3.69 -6.08 -0.95
N PHE A 9 3.95 -7.28 -0.43
CA PHE A 9 5.23 -7.56 0.22
C PHE A 9 6.42 -7.42 -0.76
N GLU A 10 6.29 -7.93 -1.99
CA GLU A 10 7.35 -7.81 -3.01
C GLU A 10 7.69 -6.36 -3.37
N LEU A 11 6.73 -5.43 -3.29
CA LEU A 11 6.96 -4.01 -3.54
C LEU A 11 7.83 -3.34 -2.45
N TRP A 12 7.76 -3.85 -1.22
CA TRP A 12 8.46 -3.28 -0.05
C TRP A 12 9.71 -4.08 0.34
N HIS A 13 9.98 -5.21 -0.31
CA HIS A 13 11.13 -6.05 -0.02
C HIS A 13 11.81 -6.48 -1.32
N PRO A 14 12.74 -5.67 -1.86
CA PRO A 14 13.48 -6.02 -3.06
C PRO A 14 14.38 -7.24 -2.81
N PHE A 15 14.44 -8.14 -3.78
CA PHE A 15 15.27 -9.34 -3.69
C PHE A 15 16.53 -9.19 -4.54
N GLY A 16 17.67 -9.61 -4.00
CA GLY A 16 18.92 -9.64 -4.75
C GLY A 16 19.01 -10.85 -5.68
N THR A 17 18.37 -11.96 -5.32
CA THR A 17 18.39 -13.21 -6.11
C THR A 17 17.04 -13.91 -6.19
N ALA A 18 16.85 -14.73 -7.23
CA ALA A 18 15.64 -15.54 -7.37
C ALA A 18 15.48 -16.58 -6.24
N MET A 19 16.60 -17.11 -5.71
CA MET A 19 16.58 -18.10 -4.63
C MET A 19 16.15 -17.47 -3.30
N GLU A 20 16.67 -16.29 -2.98
CA GLU A 20 16.25 -15.50 -1.83
C GLU A 20 14.74 -15.22 -1.89
N ARG A 21 14.26 -14.72 -3.04
CA ARG A 21 12.83 -14.51 -3.29
C ARG A 21 12.01 -15.76 -3.03
N HIS A 22 12.45 -16.91 -3.54
CA HIS A 22 11.76 -18.18 -3.34
C HIS A 22 11.65 -18.55 -1.86
N VAL A 23 12.75 -18.46 -1.10
CA VAL A 23 12.76 -18.79 0.33
C VAL A 23 11.83 -17.86 1.11
N VAL A 24 12.02 -16.55 0.96
CA VAL A 24 11.26 -15.55 1.74
C VAL A 24 9.76 -15.62 1.41
N LEU A 25 9.39 -15.73 0.13
CA LEU A 25 7.97 -15.85 -0.23
C LEU A 25 7.36 -17.20 0.20
N SER A 26 8.17 -18.26 0.27
CA SER A 26 7.69 -19.56 0.77
C SER A 26 7.40 -19.48 2.27
N ASP A 27 8.29 -18.88 3.06
CA ASP A 27 8.06 -18.65 4.48
C ASP A 27 6.86 -17.74 4.73
N LEU A 28 6.71 -16.67 3.94
CA LEU A 28 5.52 -15.81 4.00
C LEU A 28 4.23 -16.60 3.73
N LYS A 29 4.20 -17.43 2.68
CA LYS A 29 2.97 -18.15 2.30
C LYS A 29 2.62 -19.30 3.25
N LEU A 30 3.62 -20.03 3.72
CA LEU A 30 3.44 -21.26 4.50
C LEU A 30 3.38 -20.99 6.01
N LYS A 31 4.17 -20.03 6.50
CA LYS A 31 4.30 -19.74 7.93
C LYS A 31 3.68 -18.39 8.31
N GLY A 32 3.43 -17.50 7.34
CA GLY A 32 3.01 -16.12 7.63
C GLY A 32 4.13 -15.26 8.19
N GLU A 33 5.39 -15.65 7.94
CA GLU A 33 6.58 -14.99 8.48
C GLU A 33 7.20 -14.05 7.45
N VAL A 34 7.74 -12.94 7.94
CA VAL A 34 8.51 -11.97 7.16
C VAL A 34 9.88 -11.76 7.83
N PRO A 35 10.90 -11.28 7.10
CA PRO A 35 12.19 -10.95 7.69
C PRO A 35 12.04 -10.03 8.92
N PRO A 36 12.66 -10.33 10.07
CA PRO A 36 12.51 -9.52 11.29
C PRO A 36 12.93 -8.06 11.12
N THR A 37 13.96 -7.81 10.31
CA THR A 37 14.42 -6.46 9.98
C THR A 37 13.34 -5.67 9.22
N TRP A 38 12.73 -6.29 8.20
CA TRP A 38 11.62 -5.71 7.44
C TRP A 38 10.41 -5.41 8.34
N ALA A 39 10.07 -6.34 9.24
CA ALA A 39 8.97 -6.16 10.18
C ALA A 39 9.20 -5.00 11.17
N ALA A 40 10.46 -4.73 11.54
CA ALA A 40 10.83 -3.62 12.40
C ALA A 40 10.84 -2.28 11.64
N GLU A 41 11.22 -2.31 10.36
CA GLU A 41 11.28 -1.13 9.49
C GLU A 41 9.88 -0.67 9.03
N PHE A 42 8.97 -1.61 8.77
CA PHE A 42 7.65 -1.34 8.19
C PHE A 42 6.49 -1.93 9.03
N PRO A 43 6.29 -1.45 10.28
CA PRO A 43 5.30 -2.04 11.20
C PRO A 43 3.84 -1.89 10.72
N GLU A 44 3.50 -0.78 10.05
CA GLU A 44 2.16 -0.54 9.51
C GLU A 44 1.86 -1.47 8.31
N GLN A 45 2.84 -1.59 7.41
CA GLN A 45 2.78 -2.46 6.24
C GLN A 45 2.69 -3.92 6.67
N LYS A 46 3.42 -4.32 7.72
CA LYS A 46 3.29 -5.65 8.33
C LYS A 46 1.86 -5.90 8.81
N SER A 47 1.25 -4.96 9.54
CA SER A 47 -0.13 -5.10 10.02
C SER A 47 -1.12 -5.27 8.85
N LEU A 48 -0.97 -4.47 7.80
CA LEU A 48 -1.77 -4.60 6.58
C LEU A 48 -1.54 -5.96 5.89
N LEU A 49 -0.28 -6.37 5.72
CA LEU A 49 0.10 -7.64 5.09
C LEU A 49 -0.53 -8.83 5.83
N GLN A 50 -0.49 -8.83 7.16
CA GLN A 50 -1.12 -9.87 7.99
C GLN A 50 -2.63 -9.95 7.77
N ARG A 51 -3.32 -8.81 7.66
CA ARG A 51 -4.75 -8.77 7.33
C ARG A 51 -5.03 -9.29 5.91
N LEU A 52 -4.22 -8.89 4.93
CA LEU A 52 -4.36 -9.33 3.53
C LEU A 52 -4.18 -10.84 3.37
N MET A 53 -3.25 -11.41 4.14
CA MET A 53 -2.85 -12.81 4.07
C MET A 53 -3.44 -13.68 5.18
N SER A 54 -4.50 -13.20 5.86
CA SER A 54 -5.16 -13.99 6.92
C SER A 54 -5.51 -15.41 6.44
N PRO A 55 -5.29 -16.46 7.26
CA PRO A 55 -5.62 -17.82 6.90
C PRO A 55 -7.10 -17.99 6.51
N ALA A 56 -8.00 -17.38 7.29
CA ALA A 56 -9.42 -17.38 7.01
C ALA A 56 -9.75 -16.32 5.93
N PRO A 57 -10.32 -16.71 4.76
CA PRO A 57 -10.65 -15.76 3.71
C PRO A 57 -11.66 -14.68 4.13
N SER A 58 -12.53 -14.99 5.09
CA SER A 58 -13.53 -14.08 5.66
C SER A 58 -12.93 -12.90 6.42
N ASP A 59 -11.72 -13.07 6.97
CA ASP A 59 -11.07 -12.05 7.80
C ASP A 59 -10.24 -11.08 6.96
N ARG A 60 -10.09 -11.37 5.66
CA ARG A 60 -9.36 -10.53 4.72
C ARG A 60 -10.26 -9.35 4.35
N PRO A 61 -9.75 -8.11 4.40
CA PRO A 61 -10.52 -6.94 4.00
C PRO A 61 -10.89 -7.02 2.52
N SER A 62 -12.05 -6.48 2.14
CA SER A 62 -12.38 -6.31 0.73
C SER A 62 -11.50 -5.23 0.09
N ALA A 63 -11.47 -5.17 -1.25
CA ALA A 63 -10.77 -4.10 -1.95
C ALA A 63 -11.33 -2.71 -1.59
N THR A 64 -12.65 -2.61 -1.41
CA THR A 64 -13.32 -1.38 -0.98
C THR A 64 -12.87 -0.96 0.41
N ASP A 65 -12.82 -1.90 1.37
CA ASP A 65 -12.40 -1.62 2.75
C ASP A 65 -10.95 -1.12 2.80
N LEU A 66 -10.08 -1.68 1.97
CA LEU A 66 -8.68 -1.23 1.87
C LEU A 66 -8.58 0.17 1.30
N LEU A 67 -9.30 0.48 0.23
CA LEU A 67 -9.26 1.80 -0.40
C LEU A 67 -9.74 2.91 0.55
N GLN A 68 -10.66 2.59 1.46
CA GLN A 68 -11.20 3.55 2.42
C GLN A 68 -10.35 3.69 3.69
N ASN A 69 -9.69 2.62 4.13
CA ASN A 69 -9.09 2.57 5.47
C ASN A 69 -7.58 2.30 5.50
N ALA A 70 -6.98 1.80 4.41
CA ALA A 70 -5.59 1.33 4.40
C ALA A 70 -4.64 2.24 3.62
N PHE A 71 -5.16 3.22 2.88
CA PHE A 71 -4.37 4.16 2.12
C PHE A 71 -4.77 5.59 2.50
N PRO A 72 -3.83 6.56 2.44
CA PRO A 72 -4.19 7.96 2.58
C PRO A 72 -5.26 8.33 1.54
N PRO A 73 -6.10 9.34 1.82
CA PRO A 73 -7.08 9.85 0.87
C PRO A 73 -6.42 10.07 -0.49
N ARG A 74 -7.04 9.58 -1.57
CA ARG A 74 -6.48 9.75 -2.90
C ARG A 74 -6.35 11.25 -3.18
N MET A 75 -5.15 11.70 -3.51
CA MET A 75 -4.86 13.10 -3.79
C MET A 75 -5.76 13.65 -4.93
N GLU A 76 -6.16 12.81 -5.88
CA GLU A 76 -7.09 13.16 -6.96
C GLU A 76 -8.54 13.36 -6.50
N SER A 77 -9.03 12.62 -5.49
CA SER A 77 -10.39 12.84 -4.98
C SER A 77 -10.53 14.20 -4.30
N GLU A 78 -9.52 14.66 -3.57
CA GLU A 78 -9.55 15.99 -2.93
C GLU A 78 -9.45 17.15 -3.94
N LEU A 79 -8.80 16.92 -5.08
CA LEU A 79 -8.72 17.85 -6.21
C LEU A 79 -10.08 18.08 -6.88
N LEU A 80 -10.92 17.03 -6.95
CA LEU A 80 -12.25 17.09 -7.55
C LEU A 80 -13.34 17.51 -6.54
N ASP A 81 -13.14 17.21 -5.25
CA ASP A 81 -14.08 17.52 -4.17
C ASP A 81 -14.02 18.99 -3.68
N GLY A 82 -13.24 19.85 -4.36
CA GLY A 82 -13.24 21.30 -4.12
C GLY A 82 -12.70 21.73 -2.74
N LYS A 83 -11.97 20.85 -2.04
CA LYS A 83 -11.47 21.12 -0.68
C LYS A 83 -10.24 22.02 -0.62
N TYR A 84 -9.60 22.29 -1.76
CA TYR A 84 -8.56 23.32 -1.86
C TYR A 84 -9.16 24.57 -2.51
N PRO A 85 -9.22 25.73 -1.83
CA PRO A 85 -9.56 26.96 -2.50
C PRO A 85 -8.48 27.22 -3.56
N ALA A 86 -8.89 27.22 -4.83
CA ALA A 86 -8.04 27.72 -5.90
C ALA A 86 -7.51 29.10 -5.47
N ASN A 87 -6.20 29.18 -5.25
CA ASN A 87 -5.49 30.40 -4.91
C ASN A 87 -5.57 31.37 -6.11
N ASN A 88 -6.69 32.07 -6.22
CA ASN A 88 -7.00 33.00 -7.31
C ASN A 88 -6.18 34.31 -7.28
N ALA A 89 -4.95 34.27 -6.76
CA ALA A 89 -4.07 35.45 -6.64
C ALA A 89 -2.99 35.55 -7.74
N GLU A 90 -2.69 34.51 -8.52
CA GLU A 90 -1.59 34.57 -9.51
C GLU A 90 -2.01 34.59 -11.00
N ILE A 91 -3.29 34.46 -11.33
CA ILE A 91 -3.76 34.41 -12.74
C ILE A 91 -4.19 35.81 -13.27
N ARG A 92 -3.76 36.91 -12.64
CA ARG A 92 -3.97 38.28 -13.15
C ARG A 92 -2.76 38.90 -13.87
N GLY A 93 -1.65 38.17 -14.00
CA GLY A 93 -0.41 38.70 -14.57
C GLY A 93 -0.16 38.43 -16.06
N TYR A 94 -0.86 37.48 -16.68
CA TYR A 94 -0.55 37.03 -18.05
C TYR A 94 -1.76 37.15 -18.98
N LYS A 95 -2.07 38.37 -19.43
CA LYS A 95 -2.76 38.63 -20.71
C LYS A 95 -2.79 40.12 -21.08
N HIS A 96 -1.73 40.62 -21.70
CA HIS A 96 -1.79 41.54 -22.85
C HIS A 96 -0.40 41.66 -23.50
N ILE A 97 -0.11 40.73 -24.42
CA ILE A 97 0.33 41.10 -25.76
C ILE A 97 -0.76 40.59 -26.70
#